data_AF-A0A7C3KZW0-F1
#
_entry.id   AF-A0A7C3KZW0-F1
#
_cell.length_a   1.000
_cell.length_b   1.000
_cell.length_c   1.000
_cell.angle_alpha   90.00
_cell.angle_beta   90.00
_cell.angle_gamma   90.00
#
_symmetry.space_group_name_H-M   'P 1'
#
loop_
_entity.id
_entity.type
_entity.pdbx_description
1 polymer ?
#
loop_
_entity_poly.entity_id
_entity_poly.type
_entity_poly.pdbx_seq_one_letter_code
_entity_poly.pdbx_strand_id
1 'polypeptide(L)'
;MILSRCVAATAVLASLTTLTHAAITVTGIPPIRWGLTGGAIGFADGVVENFEDADLAPGLQVEWLSPAGNFGPTSTLPNLFDASVPDPFGSAFVGGNWDGTRACISAWRNRTYTYTDAQNWGNLVLHFSPSVRAVGFSLTQLDLDARLVINGVNLGGIAALTGFSPNGGRLGYVLIQADAGDTISSIKIENVVGDGFTIDHLTFSTNPTPRFNVVGFGPQLWGSPDSVLGLTSFAVEDFEDTMLIPGLSISWESPAGNTAPTTTLPNVFNPLTDDPFGDAFDTGVWDGERCVINTRTNQSYSYGAGSNWGDIVFHFNPPQSSVGFTLQQVDQDGRLVVNGRDVGSILGRTGLGLNGGGRQGYVRIDGLCPDTRIHEIRFNNGRTGSFGDGFAFDHLSFLRCIADLDDGSGTGACDGGVTIDDLLYYLGVFEAGALEADVDDGSSSGTPDGGVTIDDLLYYLLRFENGC
;
A
#
# COMPACT_ATOMS: atom_id res chain seq x y z
N MET A 1 3.11 -33.24 -73.85
CA MET A 1 4.29 -32.75 -73.10
C MET A 1 3.96 -31.35 -72.62
N ILE A 2 3.56 -31.21 -71.36
CA ILE A 2 3.65 -30.01 -70.49
C ILE A 2 3.03 -30.41 -69.15
N LEU A 3 3.81 -30.17 -68.09
CA LEU A 3 3.57 -30.49 -66.70
C LEU A 3 2.52 -29.58 -66.04
N SER A 4 1.76 -30.17 -65.13
CA SER A 4 1.57 -29.77 -63.71
C SER A 4 1.42 -28.29 -63.34
N ARG A 5 0.32 -27.96 -62.64
CA ARG A 5 0.33 -27.63 -61.20
C ARG A 5 -1.08 -27.29 -60.67
N CYS A 6 -1.51 -28.05 -59.66
CA CYS A 6 -2.52 -27.63 -58.69
C CYS A 6 -2.00 -26.40 -57.93
N VAL A 7 -2.82 -25.36 -57.84
CA VAL A 7 -2.61 -24.25 -56.90
C VAL A 7 -3.57 -24.47 -55.73
N ALA A 8 -3.01 -24.88 -54.60
CA ALA A 8 -3.70 -24.84 -53.31
C ALA A 8 -3.74 -23.39 -52.84
N ALA A 9 -4.95 -22.88 -52.54
CA ALA A 9 -5.13 -21.58 -51.92
C ALA A 9 -4.77 -21.69 -50.44
N THR A 10 -3.58 -21.22 -50.07
CA THR A 10 -3.17 -21.07 -48.68
C THR A 10 -3.82 -19.80 -48.14
N ALA A 11 -4.91 -19.95 -47.39
CA ALA A 11 -5.46 -18.87 -46.57
C ALA A 11 -4.48 -18.61 -45.42
N VAL A 12 -3.78 -17.48 -45.46
CA VAL A 12 -3.03 -16.98 -44.31
C VAL A 12 -4.07 -16.48 -43.30
N LEU A 13 -4.36 -17.29 -42.29
CA LEU A 13 -5.01 -16.82 -41.07
C LEU A 13 -4.01 -15.85 -40.42
N ALA A 14 -4.23 -14.55 -40.60
CA ALA A 14 -3.61 -13.55 -39.75
C ALA A 14 -4.15 -13.80 -38.33
N SER A 15 -3.32 -14.42 -37.49
CA SER A 15 -3.51 -14.39 -36.05
C SER A 15 -3.54 -12.93 -35.63
N LEU A 16 -4.74 -12.39 -35.43
CA LEU A 16 -4.91 -11.20 -34.58
C LEU A 16 -4.56 -11.66 -33.18
N THR A 17 -3.27 -11.62 -32.84
CA THR A 17 -2.86 -11.52 -31.45
C THR A 17 -3.41 -10.19 -30.97
N THR A 18 -4.58 -10.22 -30.34
CA THR A 18 -4.93 -9.20 -29.36
C THR A 18 -3.76 -9.19 -28.38
N LEU A 19 -2.91 -8.18 -28.44
CA LEU A 19 -1.99 -7.86 -27.36
C LEU A 19 -2.91 -7.59 -26.17
N THR A 20 -3.15 -8.61 -25.35
CA THR A 20 -3.73 -8.45 -24.03
C THR A 20 -2.80 -7.48 -23.32
N HIS A 21 -3.34 -6.30 -23.11
CA HIS A 21 -2.63 -5.17 -22.55
C HIS A 21 -2.06 -5.54 -21.18
N ALA A 22 -0.90 -4.98 -20.85
CA ALA A 22 -0.26 -5.21 -19.56
C ALA A 22 -1.25 -4.90 -18.43
N ALA A 23 -1.31 -5.76 -17.43
CA ALA A 23 -2.12 -5.54 -16.24
C ALA A 23 -1.37 -4.52 -15.36
N ILE A 24 -1.49 -3.24 -15.75
CA ILE A 24 -0.88 -2.11 -15.07
C ILE A 24 -1.98 -1.33 -14.36
N THR A 25 -1.80 -1.13 -13.07
CA THR A 25 -2.65 -0.25 -12.26
C THR A 25 -1.96 1.09 -12.09
N VAL A 26 -2.70 2.17 -12.34
CA VAL A 26 -2.27 3.55 -12.09
C VAL A 26 -3.14 4.11 -10.97
N THR A 27 -2.51 4.74 -9.98
CA THR A 27 -3.16 5.29 -8.80
C THR A 27 -2.68 6.71 -8.56
N GLY A 28 -3.61 7.63 -8.31
CA GLY A 28 -3.31 8.96 -7.81
C GLY A 28 -3.31 9.00 -6.29
N ILE A 29 -2.27 9.59 -5.71
CA ILE A 29 -2.19 9.91 -4.28
C ILE A 29 -2.28 11.43 -4.15
N PRO A 30 -3.25 11.97 -3.40
CA PRO A 30 -3.58 13.39 -3.43
C PRO A 30 -2.47 14.29 -2.86
N PRO A 31 -2.46 15.58 -3.21
CA PRO A 31 -1.40 16.51 -2.82
C PRO A 31 -1.37 16.82 -1.33
N ILE A 32 -2.41 16.43 -0.61
CA ILE A 32 -2.46 16.53 0.85
C ILE A 32 -1.51 15.54 1.54
N ARG A 33 -1.07 14.49 0.82
CA ARG A 33 -0.06 13.51 1.24
C ARG A 33 1.35 13.84 0.74
N TRP A 34 1.55 15.06 0.24
CA TRP A 34 2.85 15.52 -0.24
C TRP A 34 3.89 15.56 0.88
N GLY A 35 5.08 15.03 0.62
CA GLY A 35 6.18 14.98 1.59
C GLY A 35 6.07 13.85 2.61
N LEU A 36 5.06 12.98 2.52
CA LEU A 36 5.04 11.75 3.30
C LEU A 36 6.14 10.79 2.82
N THR A 37 6.51 9.82 3.65
CA THR A 37 7.48 8.79 3.24
C THR A 37 6.90 7.87 2.18
N GLY A 38 7.77 7.20 1.41
CA GLY A 38 7.35 6.19 0.43
C GLY A 38 6.37 5.16 1.02
N GLY A 39 6.66 4.62 2.22
CA GLY A 39 5.78 3.67 2.89
C GLY A 39 4.40 4.23 3.23
N ALA A 40 4.31 5.48 3.70
CA ALA A 40 3.05 6.13 4.02
C ALA A 40 2.16 6.41 2.78
N ILE A 41 2.77 6.44 1.59
CA ILE A 41 2.06 6.52 0.30
C ILE A 41 1.98 5.16 -0.42
N GLY A 42 2.28 4.04 0.25
CA GLY A 42 2.15 2.70 -0.32
C GLY A 42 3.28 2.28 -1.27
N PHE A 43 4.47 2.85 -1.11
CA PHE A 43 5.68 2.45 -1.81
C PHE A 43 6.95 2.52 -0.94
N ALA A 44 7.13 1.59 0.00
CA ALA A 44 8.27 1.56 0.93
C ALA A 44 9.58 0.99 0.35
N ASP A 45 9.52 0.02 -0.56
CA ASP A 45 10.69 -0.71 -1.06
C ASP A 45 11.06 -0.27 -2.47
N GLY A 46 12.07 0.56 -2.60
CA GLY A 46 12.54 0.98 -3.91
C GLY A 46 13.81 1.82 -3.86
N VAL A 47 14.39 2.01 -5.03
CA VAL A 47 15.44 3.00 -5.24
C VAL A 47 14.77 4.36 -5.38
N VAL A 48 15.24 5.34 -4.62
CA VAL A 48 14.76 6.73 -4.66
C VAL A 48 15.70 7.56 -5.51
N GLU A 49 15.12 8.35 -6.38
CA GLU A 49 15.71 9.46 -7.13
C GLU A 49 15.04 10.75 -6.65
N ASN A 50 15.82 11.64 -6.05
CA ASN A 50 15.34 12.93 -5.53
C ASN A 50 15.81 14.13 -6.38
N PHE A 51 16.58 13.87 -7.44
CA PHE A 51 17.12 14.86 -8.38
C PHE A 51 17.97 15.95 -7.73
N GLU A 52 18.48 15.70 -6.51
CA GLU A 52 19.33 16.64 -5.78
C GLU A 52 20.76 16.70 -6.32
N ASP A 53 21.14 15.78 -7.18
CA ASP A 53 22.38 15.81 -7.93
C ASP A 53 22.19 15.36 -9.38
N ALA A 54 23.28 15.44 -10.15
CA ALA A 54 23.20 15.21 -11.59
C ALA A 54 23.21 13.73 -11.94
N ASP A 55 23.75 12.86 -11.09
CA ASP A 55 23.88 11.44 -11.39
C ASP A 55 22.59 10.73 -10.99
N LEU A 56 21.90 10.18 -11.97
CA LEU A 56 20.64 9.51 -11.73
C LEU A 56 20.85 8.17 -11.02
N ALA A 57 19.87 7.80 -10.21
CA ALA A 57 19.82 6.56 -9.48
C ALA A 57 20.10 5.35 -10.41
N PRO A 58 20.87 4.34 -9.95
CA PRO A 58 21.25 3.22 -10.79
C PRO A 58 20.05 2.53 -11.46
N GLY A 59 20.13 2.39 -12.78
CA GLY A 59 19.07 1.77 -13.59
C GLY A 59 18.00 2.74 -14.11
N LEU A 60 18.06 4.02 -13.71
CA LEU A 60 17.23 5.09 -14.27
C LEU A 60 17.97 5.85 -15.38
N GLN A 61 17.25 6.15 -16.46
CA GLN A 61 17.67 7.14 -17.45
C GLN A 61 16.51 8.06 -17.81
N VAL A 62 16.81 9.30 -18.17
CA VAL A 62 15.81 10.30 -18.55
C VAL A 62 16.06 10.77 -19.99
N GLU A 63 14.97 10.98 -20.72
CA GLU A 63 14.96 11.55 -22.07
C GLU A 63 13.89 12.64 -22.19
N TRP A 64 14.25 13.73 -22.88
CA TRP A 64 13.35 14.85 -23.21
C TRP A 64 13.06 14.83 -24.71
N LEU A 65 11.79 14.87 -25.07
CA LEU A 65 11.33 14.94 -26.45
C LEU A 65 10.58 16.25 -26.67
N SER A 66 11.18 17.21 -27.37
CA SER A 66 10.58 18.53 -27.59
C SER A 66 10.68 18.97 -29.06
N PRO A 67 9.81 19.88 -29.53
CA PRO A 67 9.96 20.48 -30.85
C PRO A 67 11.30 21.21 -31.08
N ALA A 68 11.93 21.73 -30.01
CA ALA A 68 13.27 22.35 -30.07
C ALA A 68 14.41 21.32 -30.22
N GLY A 69 14.13 20.04 -29.98
CA GLY A 69 15.08 18.93 -30.09
C GLY A 69 14.90 17.88 -29.00
N ASN A 70 15.59 16.76 -29.16
CA ASN A 70 15.60 15.66 -28.20
C ASN A 70 16.91 15.65 -27.42
N PHE A 71 16.88 15.11 -26.20
CA PHE A 71 18.07 14.88 -25.39
C PHE A 71 17.90 13.61 -24.55
N GLY A 72 18.92 12.76 -24.49
CA GLY A 72 18.87 11.46 -23.80
C GLY A 72 18.60 10.28 -24.75
N PRO A 73 18.35 9.08 -24.21
CA PRO A 73 18.36 8.73 -22.78
C PRO A 73 19.74 8.98 -22.13
N THR A 74 19.76 9.53 -20.92
CA THR A 74 20.99 9.80 -20.16
C THR A 74 20.82 9.35 -18.71
N SER A 75 21.90 8.90 -18.09
CA SER A 75 21.97 8.65 -16.64
C SER A 75 22.51 9.85 -15.86
N THR A 76 22.80 10.96 -16.53
CA THR A 76 23.27 12.20 -15.90
C THR A 76 22.46 13.38 -16.42
N LEU A 77 21.85 14.14 -15.51
CA LEU A 77 21.09 15.34 -15.83
C LEU A 77 22.02 16.41 -16.45
N PRO A 78 21.61 17.02 -17.58
CA PRO A 78 22.42 18.05 -18.23
C PRO A 78 22.47 19.38 -17.46
N ASN A 79 21.44 19.64 -16.64
CA ASN A 79 21.36 20.78 -15.73
C ASN A 79 20.60 20.34 -14.47
N LEU A 80 20.89 21.01 -13.36
CA LEU A 80 20.17 20.85 -12.11
C LEU A 80 19.22 22.02 -11.96
N PHE A 81 17.93 21.75 -12.15
CA PHE A 81 16.90 22.74 -11.93
C PHE A 81 16.67 22.89 -10.42
N ASP A 82 16.72 24.12 -9.92
CA ASP A 82 16.50 24.48 -8.53
C ASP A 82 15.17 25.22 -8.42
N ALA A 83 14.17 24.56 -7.83
CA ALA A 83 12.82 25.08 -7.64
C ALA A 83 12.73 26.10 -6.49
N SER A 84 13.79 26.25 -5.68
CA SER A 84 13.85 27.27 -4.62
C SER A 84 14.27 28.65 -5.14
N VAL A 85 14.90 28.70 -6.30
CA VAL A 85 15.27 29.95 -6.97
C VAL A 85 14.08 30.40 -7.83
N PRO A 86 13.65 31.66 -7.73
CA PRO A 86 12.59 32.18 -8.60
C PRO A 86 12.93 31.89 -10.06
N ASP A 87 12.02 31.19 -10.74
CA ASP A 87 12.15 30.97 -12.18
C ASP A 87 12.29 32.35 -12.85
N PRO A 88 13.40 32.62 -13.57
CA PRO A 88 13.61 33.93 -14.20
C PRO A 88 12.54 34.28 -15.24
N PHE A 89 11.70 33.30 -15.62
CA PHE A 89 10.63 33.47 -16.61
C PHE A 89 9.22 33.34 -16.03
N GLY A 90 9.06 33.18 -14.71
CA GLY A 90 7.75 33.05 -14.09
C GLY A 90 7.77 32.66 -12.61
N SER A 91 6.61 32.35 -12.05
CA SER A 91 6.47 31.76 -10.71
C SER A 91 5.85 30.36 -10.78
N ALA A 92 5.92 29.73 -11.95
CA ALA A 92 5.28 28.46 -12.26
C ALA A 92 5.77 27.34 -11.33
N PHE A 93 7.08 27.27 -11.14
CA PHE A 93 7.70 26.30 -10.25
C PHE A 93 7.79 26.90 -8.85
N VAL A 94 6.73 26.67 -8.07
CA VAL A 94 6.69 27.13 -6.68
C VAL A 94 7.58 26.22 -5.85
N GLY A 95 8.54 26.81 -5.13
CA GLY A 95 9.36 26.10 -4.16
C GLY A 95 8.51 25.38 -3.11
N GLY A 96 8.93 24.19 -2.73
CA GLY A 96 8.17 23.33 -1.84
C GLY A 96 8.29 21.88 -2.25
N ASN A 97 9.53 21.41 -2.29
CA ASN A 97 9.85 20.10 -2.79
C ASN A 97 9.40 19.05 -1.78
N TRP A 98 9.06 17.87 -2.28
CA TRP A 98 8.85 16.69 -1.48
C TRP A 98 10.03 16.46 -0.55
N ASP A 99 11.23 16.49 -1.12
CA ASP A 99 12.50 16.49 -0.43
C ASP A 99 13.49 17.39 -1.19
N GLY A 100 14.12 18.34 -0.49
CA GLY A 100 15.20 19.16 -1.04
C GLY A 100 14.76 20.43 -1.78
N THR A 101 15.50 20.79 -2.84
CA THR A 101 15.37 22.05 -3.60
C THR A 101 15.40 21.86 -5.11
N ARG A 102 15.85 20.70 -5.60
CA ARG A 102 16.00 20.41 -7.02
C ARG A 102 14.94 19.46 -7.52
N ALA A 103 14.80 19.41 -8.85
CA ALA A 103 13.81 18.58 -9.50
C ALA A 103 14.14 18.30 -10.97
N CYS A 104 13.41 17.35 -11.56
CA CYS A 104 13.37 17.08 -12.99
C CYS A 104 12.14 17.75 -13.63
N ILE A 105 12.35 18.60 -14.62
CA ILE A 105 11.29 19.32 -15.34
C ILE A 105 11.16 18.83 -16.78
N SER A 106 9.95 18.94 -17.31
CA SER A 106 9.60 18.57 -18.69
C SER A 106 10.27 19.41 -19.78
N ALA A 107 10.92 20.52 -19.41
CA ALA A 107 11.62 21.38 -20.36
C ALA A 107 12.94 20.78 -20.87
N TRP A 108 13.23 21.03 -22.14
CA TRP A 108 14.41 20.54 -22.84
C TRP A 108 15.71 20.82 -22.07
N ARG A 109 16.43 19.74 -21.73
CA ARG A 109 17.68 19.73 -20.94
C ARG A 109 17.52 20.19 -19.48
N ASN A 110 16.38 19.92 -18.86
CA ASN A 110 16.14 20.18 -17.44
C ASN A 110 16.44 21.63 -17.01
N ARG A 111 16.03 22.62 -17.81
CA ARG A 111 16.20 24.05 -17.52
C ARG A 111 14.97 24.84 -17.93
N THR A 112 14.71 25.98 -17.28
CA THR A 112 13.52 26.77 -17.56
C THR A 112 13.65 27.59 -18.84
N TYR A 113 12.50 27.93 -19.42
CA TYR A 113 12.35 28.81 -20.57
C TYR A 113 11.10 29.66 -20.37
N THR A 114 10.98 30.75 -21.11
CA THR A 114 9.70 31.47 -21.17
C THR A 114 8.61 30.60 -21.78
N TYR A 115 7.38 30.72 -21.29
CA TYR A 115 6.20 30.04 -21.86
C TYR A 115 5.90 30.44 -23.30
N THR A 116 6.41 31.60 -23.75
CA THR A 116 6.34 31.99 -25.17
C THR A 116 7.23 31.12 -26.06
N ASP A 117 8.21 30.42 -25.49
CA ASP A 117 9.08 29.46 -26.16
C ASP A 117 8.55 28.02 -26.00
N ALA A 118 7.27 27.83 -26.35
CA ALA A 118 6.54 26.56 -26.21
C ALA A 118 7.26 25.36 -26.83
N GLN A 119 8.14 25.56 -27.82
CA GLN A 119 8.96 24.52 -28.43
C GLN A 119 9.92 23.81 -27.47
N ASN A 120 10.27 24.42 -26.33
CA ASN A 120 11.17 23.80 -25.35
C ASN A 120 10.43 22.95 -24.30
N TRP A 121 9.11 23.09 -24.22
CA TRP A 121 8.27 22.35 -23.28
C TRP A 121 7.75 21.09 -23.96
N GLY A 122 8.27 19.94 -23.52
CA GLY A 122 8.12 18.67 -24.24
C GLY A 122 7.71 17.52 -23.35
N ASN A 123 7.79 16.31 -23.89
CA ASN A 123 7.55 15.07 -23.16
C ASN A 123 8.76 14.72 -22.31
N LEU A 124 8.51 14.09 -21.17
CA LEU A 124 9.52 13.45 -20.33
C LEU A 124 9.38 11.93 -20.46
N VAL A 125 10.48 11.24 -20.73
CA VAL A 125 10.52 9.76 -20.75
C VAL A 125 11.50 9.28 -19.69
N LEU A 126 11.01 8.41 -18.82
CA LEU A 126 11.76 7.69 -17.81
C LEU A 126 12.01 6.28 -18.35
N HIS A 127 13.25 5.85 -18.37
CA HIS A 127 13.67 4.52 -18.84
C HIS A 127 14.26 3.73 -17.68
N PHE A 128 13.92 2.44 -17.60
CA PHE A 128 14.33 1.56 -16.51
C PHE A 128 15.10 0.34 -17.05
N SER A 129 16.33 0.16 -16.55
CA SER A 129 17.21 -0.96 -16.88
C SER A 129 17.91 -1.51 -15.62
N PRO A 130 17.50 -2.70 -15.12
CA PRO A 130 16.49 -3.59 -15.68
C PRO A 130 15.07 -2.99 -15.58
N SER A 131 14.13 -3.57 -16.33
CA SER A 131 12.73 -3.18 -16.21
C SER A 131 12.21 -3.43 -14.79
N VAL A 132 11.38 -2.51 -14.31
CA VAL A 132 10.89 -2.48 -12.92
C VAL A 132 9.46 -3.03 -12.85
N ARG A 133 8.93 -3.19 -11.64
CA ARG A 133 7.57 -3.67 -11.38
C ARG A 133 6.68 -2.59 -10.80
N ALA A 134 7.27 -1.59 -10.16
CA ALA A 134 6.55 -0.43 -9.66
C ALA A 134 7.36 0.84 -9.87
N VAL A 135 6.66 1.92 -10.18
CA VAL A 135 7.21 3.28 -10.27
C VAL A 135 6.23 4.22 -9.61
N GLY A 136 6.75 5.14 -8.82
CA GLY A 136 6.00 6.19 -8.21
C GLY A 136 6.73 7.49 -8.44
N PHE A 137 6.01 8.57 -8.73
CA PHE A 137 6.63 9.87 -8.90
C PHE A 137 5.69 11.00 -8.49
N SER A 138 6.26 12.05 -7.92
CA SER A 138 5.54 13.28 -7.63
C SER A 138 5.24 14.05 -8.91
N LEU A 139 4.16 14.81 -8.91
CA LEU A 139 3.75 15.62 -10.05
C LEU A 139 3.23 16.98 -9.59
N THR A 140 3.86 18.04 -10.10
CA THR A 140 3.48 19.43 -9.83
C THR A 140 3.57 20.28 -11.08
N GLN A 141 2.88 21.41 -11.06
CA GLN A 141 2.85 22.43 -12.11
C GLN A 141 2.32 21.93 -13.46
N LEU A 142 1.47 20.89 -13.44
CA LEU A 142 0.74 20.46 -14.62
C LEU A 142 -0.57 21.27 -14.73
N ASP A 143 -0.67 22.14 -15.73
CA ASP A 143 -1.86 22.96 -15.99
C ASP A 143 -2.86 22.26 -16.93
N LEU A 144 -2.37 21.42 -17.85
CA LEU A 144 -3.16 20.69 -18.83
C LEU A 144 -2.97 19.19 -18.68
N ASP A 145 -4.03 18.42 -18.94
CA ASP A 145 -3.98 16.96 -18.76
C ASP A 145 -2.99 16.30 -19.73
N ALA A 146 -1.86 15.84 -19.20
CA ALA A 146 -0.86 15.07 -19.93
C ALA A 146 -1.29 13.60 -20.07
N ARG A 147 -0.79 12.93 -21.10
CA ARG A 147 -1.09 11.51 -21.35
C ARG A 147 0.00 10.62 -20.77
N LEU A 148 -0.41 9.52 -20.15
CA LEU A 148 0.51 8.51 -19.64
C LEU A 148 0.70 7.40 -20.67
N VAL A 149 1.94 7.15 -21.07
CA VAL A 149 2.31 6.11 -22.01
C VAL A 149 3.33 5.18 -21.36
N ILE A 150 3.00 3.89 -21.22
CA ILE A 150 3.86 2.91 -20.55
C ILE A 150 4.26 1.83 -21.54
N ASN A 151 5.56 1.56 -21.66
CA ASN A 151 6.12 0.61 -22.63
C ASN A 151 5.62 0.86 -24.07
N GLY A 152 5.44 2.13 -24.42
CA GLY A 152 4.92 2.56 -25.72
C GLY A 152 3.39 2.50 -25.88
N VAL A 153 2.63 2.04 -24.88
CA VAL A 153 1.17 2.01 -24.95
C VAL A 153 0.53 3.16 -24.18
N ASN A 154 -0.37 3.89 -24.85
CA ASN A 154 -1.08 5.02 -24.25
C ASN A 154 -2.23 4.52 -23.37
N LEU A 155 -2.19 4.86 -22.08
CA LEU A 155 -3.20 4.47 -21.09
C LEU A 155 -4.34 5.48 -20.95
N GLY A 156 -4.14 6.72 -21.40
CA GLY A 156 -5.09 7.82 -21.27
C GLY A 156 -4.48 9.06 -20.63
N GLY A 157 -5.35 10.03 -20.31
CA GLY A 157 -4.98 11.24 -19.56
C GLY A 157 -4.71 10.93 -18.09
N ILE A 158 -3.71 11.58 -17.51
CA ILE A 158 -3.33 11.40 -16.10
C ILE A 158 -4.52 11.72 -15.20
N ALA A 159 -5.25 12.81 -15.45
CA ALA A 159 -6.41 13.20 -14.66
C ALA A 159 -7.47 12.09 -14.56
N ALA A 160 -7.75 11.39 -15.67
CA ALA A 160 -8.71 10.28 -15.68
C ALA A 160 -8.18 9.02 -14.96
N LEU A 161 -6.88 8.77 -15.02
CA LEU A 161 -6.24 7.60 -14.40
C LEU A 161 -6.04 7.77 -12.89
N THR A 162 -5.79 9.00 -12.43
CA THR A 162 -5.39 9.29 -11.04
C THR A 162 -6.48 10.01 -10.25
N GLY A 163 -7.49 10.58 -10.92
CA GLY A 163 -8.46 11.48 -10.31
C GLY A 163 -7.91 12.88 -10.01
N PHE A 164 -6.72 13.22 -10.52
CA PHE A 164 -6.15 14.56 -10.35
C PHE A 164 -6.93 15.62 -11.12
N SER A 165 -6.83 16.86 -10.64
CA SER A 165 -7.37 18.05 -11.32
C SER A 165 -6.20 18.99 -11.66
N PRO A 166 -5.62 18.90 -12.88
CA PRO A 166 -4.58 19.81 -13.34
C PRO A 166 -4.94 21.28 -13.12
N ASN A 167 -4.04 22.04 -12.50
CA ASN A 167 -4.32 23.40 -12.01
C ASN A 167 -3.05 24.25 -11.77
N GLY A 168 -1.88 23.80 -12.22
CA GLY A 168 -0.60 24.47 -11.93
C GLY A 168 -0.15 24.38 -10.46
N GLY A 169 -0.80 23.54 -9.66
CA GLY A 169 -0.40 23.27 -8.28
C GLY A 169 0.36 21.96 -8.14
N ARG A 170 0.56 21.56 -6.88
CA ARG A 170 0.89 20.18 -6.55
C ARG A 170 -0.32 19.31 -6.86
N LEU A 171 -0.15 18.32 -7.73
CA LEU A 171 -1.20 17.34 -8.02
C LEU A 171 -1.13 16.14 -7.08
N GLY A 172 0.07 15.77 -6.64
CA GLY A 172 0.29 14.65 -5.73
C GLY A 172 1.32 13.67 -6.27
N TYR A 173 1.12 12.38 -6.00
CA TYR A 173 2.02 11.30 -6.41
C TYR A 173 1.30 10.30 -7.29
N VAL A 174 1.87 9.95 -8.43
CA VAL A 174 1.36 8.93 -9.34
C VAL A 174 2.06 7.63 -9.00
N LEU A 175 1.32 6.61 -8.59
CA LEU A 175 1.81 5.25 -8.35
C LEU A 175 1.38 4.34 -9.51
N ILE A 176 2.35 3.62 -10.07
CA ILE A 176 2.17 2.70 -11.19
C ILE A 176 2.70 1.33 -10.74
N GLN A 177 1.84 0.31 -10.81
CA GLN A 177 2.18 -1.06 -10.42
C GLN A 177 1.85 -1.99 -11.58
N ALA A 178 2.84 -2.79 -11.98
CA ALA A 178 2.65 -3.89 -12.91
C ALA A 178 2.29 -5.16 -12.12
N ASP A 179 1.25 -5.86 -12.57
CA ASP A 179 0.87 -7.15 -12.01
C ASP A 179 1.89 -8.23 -12.37
N ALA A 180 1.82 -9.32 -11.63
CA ALA A 180 2.87 -10.33 -11.64
C ALA A 180 2.90 -11.13 -12.95
N GLY A 181 3.79 -10.67 -13.82
CA GLY A 181 4.04 -11.11 -15.19
C GLY A 181 4.67 -9.96 -15.98
N ASP A 182 4.14 -8.75 -15.78
CA ASP A 182 4.49 -7.55 -16.56
C ASP A 182 5.56 -6.68 -15.92
N THR A 183 6.34 -6.01 -16.75
CA THR A 183 7.38 -5.08 -16.30
C THR A 183 7.17 -3.71 -16.92
N ILE A 184 7.77 -2.69 -16.31
CA ILE A 184 7.79 -1.32 -16.77
C ILE A 184 9.23 -1.05 -17.24
N SER A 185 9.43 -0.93 -18.54
CA SER A 185 10.72 -0.56 -19.13
C SER A 185 10.79 0.94 -19.43
N SER A 186 9.64 1.59 -19.64
CA SER A 186 9.57 3.03 -19.86
C SER A 186 8.23 3.62 -19.44
N ILE A 187 8.28 4.87 -18.96
CA ILE A 187 7.13 5.73 -18.73
C ILE A 187 7.37 7.03 -19.48
N LYS A 188 6.47 7.39 -20.39
CA LYS A 188 6.42 8.71 -21.02
C LYS A 188 5.22 9.48 -20.49
N ILE A 189 5.49 10.67 -19.95
CA ILE A 189 4.50 11.70 -19.71
C ILE A 189 4.46 12.55 -20.98
N GLU A 190 3.44 12.28 -21.81
CA GLU A 190 3.20 12.98 -23.07
C GLU A 190 2.49 14.29 -22.79
N ASN A 191 3.29 15.35 -22.80
CA ASN A 191 2.92 16.68 -22.37
C ASN A 191 2.09 17.39 -23.43
N VAL A 192 1.28 18.35 -22.99
CA VAL A 192 0.60 19.27 -23.91
C VAL A 192 1.57 20.39 -24.28
N VAL A 193 1.61 20.76 -25.56
CA VAL A 193 2.55 21.76 -26.07
C VAL A 193 2.38 23.07 -25.31
N GLY A 194 3.49 23.57 -24.75
CA GLY A 194 3.53 24.84 -24.01
C GLY A 194 3.14 24.74 -22.53
N ASP A 195 2.79 23.56 -22.02
CA ASP A 195 2.64 23.29 -20.59
C ASP A 195 3.95 22.72 -20.02
N GLY A 196 4.19 22.86 -18.72
CA GLY A 196 5.45 22.43 -18.11
C GLY A 196 5.29 21.90 -16.70
N PHE A 197 5.48 20.61 -16.49
CA PHE A 197 5.44 19.99 -15.16
C PHE A 197 6.83 19.67 -14.59
N THR A 198 6.83 19.30 -13.32
CA THR A 198 8.00 18.91 -12.53
C THR A 198 7.75 17.61 -11.76
N ILE A 199 8.81 16.80 -11.64
CA ILE A 199 8.95 15.65 -10.74
C ILE A 199 10.12 15.95 -9.80
N ASP A 200 9.88 15.96 -8.50
CA ASP A 200 10.92 16.15 -7.48
C ASP A 200 11.27 14.87 -6.71
N HIS A 201 10.40 13.86 -6.74
CA HIS A 201 10.61 12.60 -6.05
C HIS A 201 10.15 11.48 -6.95
N LEU A 202 11.03 10.50 -7.19
CA LEU A 202 10.73 9.32 -7.96
C LEU A 202 11.25 8.08 -7.22
N THR A 203 10.41 7.06 -7.12
CA THR A 203 10.74 5.78 -6.51
C THR A 203 10.45 4.67 -7.51
N PHE A 204 11.35 3.72 -7.65
CA PHE A 204 11.14 2.57 -8.53
C PHE A 204 11.70 1.29 -7.93
N SER A 205 11.11 0.15 -8.29
CA SER A 205 11.47 -1.13 -7.69
C SER A 205 11.29 -2.27 -8.66
N THR A 206 12.27 -3.17 -8.68
CA THR A 206 12.21 -4.44 -9.41
C THR A 206 11.47 -5.53 -8.63
N ASN A 207 11.18 -5.29 -7.34
CA ASN A 207 10.44 -6.24 -6.52
C ASN A 207 9.00 -6.35 -7.02
N PRO A 208 8.46 -7.57 -7.17
CA PRO A 208 7.07 -7.75 -7.54
C PRO A 208 6.16 -7.12 -6.48
N THR A 209 5.00 -6.62 -6.90
CA THR A 209 3.95 -6.24 -5.95
C THR A 209 3.59 -7.48 -5.12
N PRO A 210 3.68 -7.42 -3.78
CA PRO A 210 3.31 -8.52 -2.92
C PRO A 210 1.88 -8.98 -3.18
N ARG A 211 1.67 -10.30 -3.22
CA ARG A 211 0.35 -10.88 -3.49
C ARG A 211 -0.31 -11.25 -2.17
N PHE A 212 -1.24 -10.41 -1.75
CA PHE A 212 -2.14 -10.71 -0.64
C PHE A 212 -3.50 -11.11 -1.18
N ASN A 213 -4.13 -12.09 -0.56
CA ASN A 213 -5.54 -12.37 -0.78
C ASN A 213 -6.34 -11.54 0.23
N VAL A 214 -7.12 -10.59 -0.27
CA VAL A 214 -7.95 -9.70 0.55
C VAL A 214 -9.41 -10.11 0.35
N VAL A 215 -10.10 -10.45 1.43
CA VAL A 215 -11.48 -10.95 1.41
C VAL A 215 -12.35 -10.09 2.32
N GLY A 216 -13.54 -9.74 1.83
CA GLY A 216 -14.58 -9.06 2.60
C GLY A 216 -15.67 -10.01 3.07
N PHE A 217 -16.09 -9.85 4.32
CA PHE A 217 -17.23 -10.51 4.92
C PHE A 217 -18.26 -9.43 5.25
N GLY A 218 -19.43 -9.52 4.62
CA GLY A 218 -20.46 -8.49 4.74
C GLY A 218 -20.98 -8.28 6.18
N PRO A 219 -21.67 -7.16 6.45
CA PRO A 219 -22.02 -6.74 7.81
C PRO A 219 -23.03 -7.66 8.50
N GLN A 220 -23.71 -8.54 7.76
CA GLN A 220 -24.55 -9.59 8.34
C GLN A 220 -23.78 -10.59 9.20
N LEU A 221 -22.44 -10.62 9.08
CA LEU A 221 -21.57 -11.48 9.88
C LEU A 221 -20.99 -10.77 11.11
N TRP A 222 -21.30 -9.49 11.34
CA TRP A 222 -20.79 -8.77 12.50
C TRP A 222 -21.29 -9.39 13.82
N GLY A 223 -20.37 -9.65 14.75
CA GLY A 223 -20.67 -10.36 16.00
C GLY A 223 -20.96 -11.85 15.83
N SER A 224 -20.67 -12.42 14.65
CA SER A 224 -20.64 -13.87 14.50
C SER A 224 -19.45 -14.44 15.27
N PRO A 225 -19.55 -15.66 15.83
CA PRO A 225 -18.40 -16.31 16.45
C PRO A 225 -17.22 -16.43 15.48
N ASP A 226 -16.00 -16.34 16.01
CA ASP A 226 -14.74 -16.42 15.27
C ASP A 226 -14.65 -17.65 14.36
N SER A 227 -15.22 -18.78 14.79
CA SER A 227 -15.30 -20.00 13.99
C SER A 227 -16.08 -19.84 12.68
N VAL A 228 -17.06 -18.94 12.61
CA VAL A 228 -17.83 -18.63 11.39
C VAL A 228 -16.98 -17.87 10.37
N LEU A 229 -15.97 -17.13 10.84
CA LEU A 229 -15.02 -16.39 9.99
C LEU A 229 -13.71 -17.15 9.75
N GLY A 230 -13.59 -18.36 10.33
CA GLY A 230 -12.39 -19.18 10.25
C GLY A 230 -11.23 -18.63 11.08
N LEU A 231 -11.53 -18.02 12.23
CA LEU A 231 -10.56 -17.34 13.10
C LEU A 231 -10.28 -18.12 14.40
N THR A 232 -10.68 -19.40 14.50
CA THR A 232 -10.61 -20.19 15.74
C THR A 232 -9.21 -20.23 16.39
N SER A 233 -8.14 -20.11 15.60
CA SER A 233 -6.75 -20.15 16.08
C SER A 233 -6.06 -18.78 16.08
N PHE A 234 -6.82 -17.68 15.93
CA PHE A 234 -6.27 -16.33 15.89
C PHE A 234 -6.21 -15.73 17.30
N ALA A 235 -5.19 -14.91 17.53
CA ALA A 235 -5.22 -13.98 18.66
C ALA A 235 -6.15 -12.82 18.30
N VAL A 236 -6.94 -12.35 19.28
CA VAL A 236 -7.90 -11.26 19.10
C VAL A 236 -7.55 -10.12 20.04
N GLU A 237 -7.47 -8.93 19.46
CA GLU A 237 -7.45 -7.65 20.15
C GLU A 237 -8.86 -7.05 20.09
N ASP A 238 -9.45 -6.85 21.28
CA ASP A 238 -10.82 -6.35 21.49
C ASP A 238 -10.88 -4.85 21.77
N PHE A 239 -9.74 -4.19 22.03
CA PHE A 239 -9.65 -2.77 22.38
C PHE A 239 -10.43 -2.36 23.63
N GLU A 240 -10.78 -3.31 24.51
CA GLU A 240 -11.52 -3.05 25.73
C GLU A 240 -10.65 -2.46 26.84
N ASP A 241 -9.33 -2.48 26.68
CA ASP A 241 -8.42 -1.78 27.55
C ASP A 241 -7.28 -1.10 26.78
N THR A 242 -6.37 -0.43 27.50
CA THR A 242 -5.30 0.33 26.85
C THR A 242 -4.12 -0.54 26.45
N MET A 243 -3.92 -1.71 27.05
CA MET A 243 -2.77 -2.57 26.80
C MET A 243 -3.06 -3.47 25.61
N LEU A 244 -2.32 -3.28 24.53
CA LEU A 244 -2.48 -4.12 23.35
C LEU A 244 -1.93 -5.53 23.60
N ILE A 245 -2.54 -6.53 22.96
CA ILE A 245 -2.08 -7.90 23.04
C ILE A 245 -0.62 -8.05 22.55
N PRO A 246 0.14 -9.02 23.09
CA PRO A 246 1.54 -9.21 22.73
C PRO A 246 1.75 -9.33 21.21
N GLY A 247 2.76 -8.62 20.72
CA GLY A 247 3.14 -8.60 19.31
C GLY A 247 2.36 -7.60 18.44
N LEU A 248 1.37 -6.90 18.99
CA LEU A 248 0.68 -5.81 18.33
C LEU A 248 1.20 -4.44 18.82
N SER A 249 1.42 -3.53 17.88
CA SER A 249 1.53 -2.10 18.21
C SER A 249 0.81 -1.24 17.16
N ILE A 250 0.36 -0.06 17.56
CA ILE A 250 -0.44 0.83 16.71
C ILE A 250 0.23 2.20 16.61
N SER A 251 0.18 2.80 15.43
CA SER A 251 0.52 4.20 15.21
C SER A 251 -0.56 4.91 14.41
N TRP A 252 -0.66 6.23 14.57
CA TRP A 252 -1.53 7.09 13.77
C TRP A 252 -0.72 8.12 13.02
N GLU A 253 -1.14 8.40 11.79
CA GLU A 253 -0.60 9.50 11.00
C GLU A 253 -1.72 10.46 10.64
N SER A 254 -1.57 11.69 11.12
CA SER A 254 -2.56 12.73 10.88
C SER A 254 -1.86 14.08 10.71
N PRO A 255 -2.52 15.04 10.06
CA PRO A 255 -2.03 16.40 9.93
C PRO A 255 -1.91 17.15 11.26
N ALA A 256 -2.74 16.78 12.23
CA ALA A 256 -2.63 17.27 13.60
C ALA A 256 -1.45 16.65 14.36
N GLY A 257 -0.71 15.73 13.74
CA GLY A 257 0.48 15.08 14.26
C GLY A 257 0.43 13.56 14.13
N ASN A 258 1.60 12.94 14.22
CA ASN A 258 1.78 11.49 14.15
C ASN A 258 2.11 10.94 15.53
N THR A 259 1.84 9.67 15.76
CA THR A 259 2.41 8.91 16.88
C THR A 259 3.36 7.86 16.36
N ALA A 260 4.41 7.54 17.13
CA ALA A 260 5.20 6.34 16.89
C ALA A 260 4.38 5.09 17.24
N PRO A 261 4.78 3.90 16.74
CA PRO A 261 4.17 2.63 17.16
C PRO A 261 4.23 2.47 18.69
N THR A 262 3.10 2.13 19.29
CA THR A 262 2.95 1.93 20.74
C THR A 262 2.18 0.66 21.04
N THR A 263 2.55 -0.06 22.10
CA THR A 263 1.83 -1.23 22.64
C THR A 263 0.76 -0.82 23.66
N THR A 264 0.51 0.48 23.80
CA THR A 264 -0.48 1.02 24.73
C THR A 264 -1.26 2.14 24.06
N LEU A 265 -2.58 1.99 23.98
CA LEU A 265 -3.49 2.99 23.48
C LEU A 265 -3.47 4.24 24.38
N PRO A 266 -3.56 5.45 23.79
CA PRO A 266 -3.61 6.69 24.57
C PRO A 266 -4.87 6.76 25.46
N ASN A 267 -6.00 6.24 24.98
CA ASN A 267 -7.27 6.11 25.69
C ASN A 267 -8.04 4.90 25.15
N VAL A 268 -8.99 4.41 25.93
CA VAL A 268 -10.11 3.60 25.41
C VAL A 268 -11.18 4.53 24.83
N PHE A 269 -11.95 4.06 23.85
CA PHE A 269 -13.03 4.83 23.24
C PHE A 269 -14.31 4.02 23.26
N ASN A 270 -15.31 4.49 24.01
CA ASN A 270 -16.67 3.96 23.99
C ASN A 270 -17.56 4.88 23.13
N PRO A 271 -18.07 4.40 21.99
CA PRO A 271 -18.93 5.18 21.10
C PRO A 271 -20.13 5.88 21.75
N LEU A 272 -20.71 5.31 22.83
CA LEU A 272 -21.87 5.91 23.50
C LEU A 272 -21.52 7.05 24.45
N THR A 273 -20.34 7.00 25.09
CA THR A 273 -19.98 7.97 26.13
C THR A 273 -18.92 8.96 25.67
N ASP A 274 -18.12 8.59 24.68
CA ASP A 274 -16.91 9.31 24.29
C ASP A 274 -17.01 9.96 22.90
N ASP A 275 -18.20 9.91 22.26
CA ASP A 275 -18.53 10.69 21.05
C ASP A 275 -19.44 11.89 21.36
N PRO A 276 -18.92 13.01 21.92
CA PRO A 276 -19.72 14.22 22.11
C PRO A 276 -20.06 14.94 20.80
N PHE A 277 -19.58 14.48 19.65
CA PHE A 277 -19.70 15.17 18.36
C PHE A 277 -20.70 14.50 17.41
N GLY A 278 -21.22 13.32 17.76
CA GLY A 278 -22.24 12.63 16.99
C GLY A 278 -22.61 11.27 17.57
N ASP A 279 -23.38 10.53 16.78
CA ASP A 279 -23.72 9.12 16.97
C ASP A 279 -23.17 8.30 15.80
N ALA A 280 -22.03 8.71 15.26
CA ALA A 280 -21.45 8.07 14.08
C ALA A 280 -21.00 6.65 14.46
N PHE A 281 -20.28 6.49 15.55
CA PHE A 281 -19.80 5.17 15.94
C PHE A 281 -20.89 4.39 16.69
N ASP A 282 -21.08 3.13 16.32
CA ASP A 282 -21.89 2.17 17.06
C ASP A 282 -20.98 1.46 18.06
N THR A 283 -21.54 1.02 19.19
CA THR A 283 -20.80 0.20 20.14
C THR A 283 -20.28 -1.07 19.51
N GLY A 284 -19.22 -1.59 20.12
CA GLY A 284 -18.81 -2.96 19.89
C GLY A 284 -19.99 -3.92 20.05
N VAL A 285 -20.03 -4.94 19.21
CA VAL A 285 -20.95 -6.08 19.37
C VAL A 285 -20.19 -7.40 19.39
N TRP A 286 -18.93 -7.39 18.95
CA TRP A 286 -18.12 -8.58 18.99
C TRP A 286 -17.59 -8.84 20.40
N ASP A 287 -16.86 -7.87 20.97
CA ASP A 287 -16.05 -8.16 22.16
C ASP A 287 -16.27 -7.19 23.33
N GLY A 288 -17.14 -6.18 23.18
CA GLY A 288 -17.52 -5.31 24.29
C GLY A 288 -18.21 -4.01 23.86
N GLU A 289 -17.88 -2.91 24.52
CA GLU A 289 -18.47 -1.59 24.27
C GLU A 289 -17.50 -0.59 23.61
N ARG A 290 -16.23 -0.94 23.47
CA ARG A 290 -15.14 -0.06 23.07
C ARG A 290 -14.59 -0.45 21.70
N CYS A 291 -13.86 0.48 21.09
CA CYS A 291 -13.19 0.24 19.81
C CYS A 291 -11.97 1.16 19.68
N VAL A 292 -11.18 0.94 18.63
CA VAL A 292 -10.13 1.88 18.22
C VAL A 292 -10.58 2.68 17.00
N ILE A 293 -10.39 4.00 17.04
CA ILE A 293 -10.69 4.91 15.94
C ILE A 293 -9.42 5.54 15.37
N ASN A 294 -9.53 6.09 14.18
CA ASN A 294 -8.42 6.61 13.40
C ASN A 294 -7.98 8.03 13.80
N THR A 295 -7.99 8.32 15.10
CA THR A 295 -7.48 9.56 15.68
C THR A 295 -6.33 9.26 16.62
N ARG A 296 -5.30 10.10 16.61
CA ARG A 296 -4.07 9.90 17.40
C ARG A 296 -4.26 9.83 18.92
N THR A 297 -5.43 10.22 19.42
CA THR A 297 -5.78 10.18 20.84
C THR A 297 -6.75 9.06 21.18
N ASN A 298 -7.17 8.27 20.19
CA ASN A 298 -8.30 7.36 20.27
C ASN A 298 -9.53 8.04 20.92
N GLN A 299 -9.86 9.24 20.43
CA GLN A 299 -11.02 10.04 20.87
C GLN A 299 -11.65 10.73 19.67
N SER A 300 -12.96 10.90 19.70
CA SER A 300 -13.69 11.54 18.61
C SER A 300 -13.33 13.02 18.50
N TYR A 301 -13.53 13.58 17.30
CA TYR A 301 -13.41 15.01 17.04
C TYR A 301 -14.60 15.45 16.18
N SER A 302 -14.97 16.73 16.23
CA SER A 302 -15.97 17.23 15.27
C SER A 302 -15.51 16.98 13.83
N TYR A 303 -16.42 16.64 12.92
CA TYR A 303 -16.10 16.47 11.49
C TYR A 303 -15.51 17.73 10.83
N GLY A 304 -15.78 18.92 11.39
CA GLY A 304 -15.11 20.17 10.97
C GLY A 304 -13.62 20.22 11.30
N ALA A 305 -13.14 19.38 12.22
CA ALA A 305 -11.75 19.26 12.64
C ALA A 305 -11.02 18.13 11.89
N GLY A 306 -11.20 18.11 10.56
CA GLY A 306 -10.69 17.08 9.64
C GLY A 306 -9.24 16.66 9.89
N SER A 307 -8.37 17.60 10.30
CA SER A 307 -6.95 17.34 10.56
C SER A 307 -6.66 16.30 11.64
N ASN A 308 -7.64 15.90 12.45
CA ASN A 308 -7.46 14.85 13.47
C ASN A 308 -7.83 13.44 12.97
N TRP A 309 -8.57 13.35 11.86
CA TRP A 309 -8.97 12.09 11.24
C TRP A 309 -7.87 11.65 10.26
N GLY A 310 -7.10 10.65 10.68
CA GLY A 310 -5.86 10.23 10.02
C GLY A 310 -5.90 8.78 9.54
N ASP A 311 -4.72 8.28 9.20
CA ASP A 311 -4.47 6.86 8.97
C ASP A 311 -4.25 6.17 10.31
N ILE A 312 -4.66 4.91 10.38
CA ILE A 312 -4.22 3.98 11.43
C ILE A 312 -3.28 2.96 10.80
N VAL A 313 -2.26 2.57 11.56
CA VAL A 313 -1.28 1.57 11.16
C VAL A 313 -1.15 0.55 12.28
N PHE A 314 -1.45 -0.70 11.96
CA PHE A 314 -1.20 -1.86 12.79
C PHE A 314 0.15 -2.45 12.42
N HIS A 315 1.00 -2.64 13.42
CA HIS A 315 2.32 -3.24 13.29
C HIS A 315 2.32 -4.57 14.02
N PHE A 316 2.85 -5.60 13.37
CA PHE A 316 2.90 -6.94 13.92
C PHE A 316 4.34 -7.40 14.05
N ASN A 317 4.72 -7.81 15.25
CA ASN A 317 6.00 -8.42 15.55
C ASN A 317 5.78 -9.64 16.48
N PRO A 318 5.88 -10.89 15.98
CA PRO A 318 6.40 -11.26 14.66
C PRO A 318 5.51 -10.83 13.49
N PRO A 319 6.02 -10.83 12.26
CA PRO A 319 5.19 -10.77 11.06
C PRO A 319 4.17 -11.93 10.99
N GLN A 320 2.94 -11.65 10.56
CA GLN A 320 1.80 -12.58 10.61
C GLN A 320 1.51 -13.20 9.24
N SER A 321 0.96 -14.41 9.21
CA SER A 321 0.54 -15.05 7.95
C SER A 321 -0.88 -14.65 7.50
N SER A 322 -1.71 -14.23 8.45
CA SER A 322 -3.06 -13.72 8.19
C SER A 322 -3.43 -12.70 9.26
N VAL A 323 -4.09 -11.63 8.84
CA VAL A 323 -4.66 -10.61 9.71
C VAL A 323 -6.06 -10.29 9.23
N GLY A 324 -7.00 -10.07 10.13
CA GLY A 324 -8.26 -9.46 9.75
C GLY A 324 -8.79 -8.50 10.80
N PHE A 325 -9.69 -7.63 10.38
CA PHE A 325 -10.22 -6.57 11.22
C PHE A 325 -11.63 -6.18 10.79
N THR A 326 -12.42 -5.72 11.76
CA THR A 326 -13.71 -5.08 11.50
C THR A 326 -13.55 -3.71 10.89
N LEU A 327 -14.57 -3.26 10.15
CA LEU A 327 -14.58 -1.94 9.56
C LEU A 327 -15.95 -1.29 9.76
N GLN A 328 -15.96 -0.16 10.45
CA GLN A 328 -17.15 0.63 10.73
C GLN A 328 -16.94 2.12 10.37
N GLN A 329 -18.03 2.79 9.96
CA GLN A 329 -18.11 4.22 9.64
C GLN A 329 -17.17 4.63 8.50
N VAL A 330 -16.99 3.73 7.54
CA VAL A 330 -16.29 4.05 6.31
C VAL A 330 -17.29 4.54 5.27
N ASP A 331 -17.41 5.87 5.18
CA ASP A 331 -18.16 6.61 4.17
C ASP A 331 -17.36 6.80 2.89
N GLN A 332 -16.05 6.65 2.96
CA GLN A 332 -15.15 6.86 1.84
C GLN A 332 -14.18 5.72 1.64
N ASP A 333 -13.93 5.39 0.38
CA ASP A 333 -13.07 4.27 0.02
C ASP A 333 -11.62 4.53 0.45
N GLY A 334 -11.24 3.92 1.57
CA GLY A 334 -9.88 3.86 2.05
C GLY A 334 -9.02 2.95 1.18
N ARG A 335 -7.71 3.15 1.24
CA ARG A 335 -6.75 2.24 0.59
C ARG A 335 -6.04 1.39 1.62
N LEU A 336 -5.84 0.14 1.28
CA LEU A 336 -5.09 -0.79 2.09
C LEU A 336 -3.63 -0.76 1.63
N VAL A 337 -2.72 -0.52 2.57
CA VAL A 337 -1.28 -0.63 2.37
C VAL A 337 -0.78 -1.74 3.28
N VAL A 338 -0.08 -2.73 2.73
CA VAL A 338 0.46 -3.85 3.49
C VAL A 338 1.96 -3.89 3.28
N ASN A 339 2.73 -3.91 4.36
CA ASN A 339 4.20 -3.84 4.34
C ASN A 339 4.71 -2.66 3.49
N GLY A 340 4.06 -1.50 3.61
CA GLY A 340 4.39 -0.32 2.82
C GLY A 340 4.09 -0.43 1.32
N ARG A 341 3.33 -1.41 0.86
CA ARG A 341 2.85 -1.54 -0.54
C ARG A 341 1.36 -1.33 -0.64
N ASP A 342 0.93 -0.45 -1.54
CA ASP A 342 -0.48 -0.28 -1.86
C ASP A 342 -1.02 -1.57 -2.49
N VAL A 343 -2.02 -2.17 -1.83
CA VAL A 343 -2.67 -3.37 -2.31
C VAL A 343 -4.03 -3.08 -2.92
N GLY A 344 -4.49 -1.83 -2.99
CA GLY A 344 -5.75 -1.42 -3.61
C GLY A 344 -6.75 -0.79 -2.63
N SER A 345 -7.88 -0.34 -3.16
CA SER A 345 -8.97 0.20 -2.33
C SER A 345 -9.78 -0.90 -1.67
N ILE A 346 -10.37 -0.60 -0.51
CA ILE A 346 -11.13 -1.57 0.26
C ILE A 346 -12.36 -2.02 -0.51
N LEU A 347 -13.14 -1.10 -1.08
CA LEU A 347 -14.29 -1.44 -1.90
C LEU A 347 -13.87 -2.31 -3.09
N GLY A 348 -12.77 -1.96 -3.77
CA GLY A 348 -12.28 -2.69 -4.94
C GLY A 348 -11.79 -4.09 -4.62
N ARG A 349 -11.26 -4.33 -3.41
CA ARG A 349 -10.75 -5.65 -3.00
C ARG A 349 -11.77 -6.52 -2.31
N THR A 350 -12.66 -5.93 -1.54
CA THR A 350 -13.56 -6.66 -0.65
C THR A 350 -15.01 -6.68 -1.15
N GLY A 351 -15.40 -5.70 -1.97
CA GLY A 351 -16.79 -5.49 -2.38
C GLY A 351 -17.71 -5.02 -1.24
N LEU A 352 -17.17 -4.67 -0.06
CA LEU A 352 -17.97 -4.17 1.05
C LEU A 352 -18.58 -2.81 0.71
N GLY A 353 -19.89 -2.67 0.92
CA GLY A 353 -20.61 -1.43 0.60
C GLY A 353 -20.23 -0.28 1.52
N LEU A 354 -19.86 0.86 0.95
CA LEU A 354 -19.53 2.10 1.66
C LEU A 354 -20.72 3.04 1.59
N ASN A 355 -21.71 2.84 2.47
CA ASN A 355 -23.05 3.42 2.33
C ASN A 355 -23.38 4.56 3.31
N GLY A 356 -22.39 5.28 3.84
CA GLY A 356 -22.68 6.49 4.62
C GLY A 356 -23.11 6.20 6.07
N GLY A 357 -22.36 5.34 6.76
CA GLY A 357 -22.57 5.02 8.17
C GLY A 357 -22.81 3.54 8.49
N GLY A 358 -22.59 3.21 9.77
CA GLY A 358 -22.74 1.88 10.35
C GLY A 358 -21.59 0.94 10.03
N ARG A 359 -21.87 -0.36 10.15
CA ARG A 359 -20.91 -1.45 9.99
C ARG A 359 -20.76 -1.85 8.52
N GLN A 360 -19.53 -1.82 8.01
CA GLN A 360 -19.24 -2.30 6.65
C GLN A 360 -18.97 -3.81 6.62
N GLY A 361 -18.36 -4.36 7.68
CA GLY A 361 -18.13 -5.80 7.80
C GLY A 361 -16.75 -6.13 8.37
N TYR A 362 -16.22 -7.28 7.97
CA TYR A 362 -14.91 -7.76 8.38
C TYR A 362 -14.02 -7.96 7.15
N VAL A 363 -12.76 -7.56 7.24
CA VAL A 363 -11.75 -7.71 6.19
C VAL A 363 -10.71 -8.71 6.65
N ARG A 364 -10.35 -9.69 5.82
CA ARG A 364 -9.23 -10.60 6.07
C ARG A 364 -8.19 -10.49 4.96
N ILE A 365 -6.93 -10.51 5.35
CA ILE A 365 -5.76 -10.38 4.49
C ILE A 365 -4.89 -11.60 4.76
N ASP A 366 -4.78 -12.48 3.77
CA ASP A 366 -3.94 -13.68 3.83
C ASP A 366 -2.66 -13.46 3.02
N GLY A 367 -1.50 -13.69 3.64
CA GLY A 367 -0.22 -13.84 2.95
C GLY A 367 -0.19 -15.19 2.22
N LEU A 368 0.05 -15.18 0.91
CA LEU A 368 -0.01 -16.38 0.08
C LEU A 368 1.30 -17.18 0.05
N CYS A 369 2.41 -16.58 0.49
CA CYS A 369 3.77 -17.11 0.43
C CYS A 369 4.61 -16.67 1.66
N PRO A 370 5.74 -17.35 1.97
CA PRO A 370 6.67 -16.94 3.04
C PRO A 370 7.21 -15.50 2.93
N ASP A 371 7.38 -14.97 1.72
CA ASP A 371 7.78 -13.59 1.45
C ASP A 371 6.63 -12.56 1.56
N THR A 372 5.43 -13.02 1.92
CA THR A 372 4.23 -12.17 2.11
C THR A 372 3.73 -12.19 3.55
N ARG A 373 4.62 -12.39 4.53
CA ARG A 373 4.27 -12.17 5.94
C ARG A 373 3.92 -10.71 6.17
N ILE A 374 2.85 -10.47 6.92
CA ILE A 374 2.25 -9.17 7.21
C ILE A 374 2.89 -8.64 8.49
N HIS A 375 3.81 -7.69 8.37
CA HIS A 375 4.37 -6.98 9.53
C HIS A 375 3.76 -5.59 9.72
N GLU A 376 3.05 -5.08 8.72
CA GLU A 376 2.38 -3.79 8.78
C GLU A 376 1.10 -3.83 7.94
N ILE A 377 -0.01 -3.34 8.51
CA ILE A 377 -1.23 -2.98 7.78
C ILE A 377 -1.54 -1.52 8.08
N ARG A 378 -1.66 -0.73 7.03
CA ARG A 378 -2.09 0.66 7.08
C ARG A 378 -3.41 0.81 6.34
N PHE A 379 -4.39 1.39 7.03
CA PHE A 379 -5.62 1.86 6.42
C PHE A 379 -5.46 3.34 6.09
N ASN A 380 -5.20 3.62 4.82
CA ASN A 380 -5.11 4.97 4.30
C ASN A 380 -6.51 5.57 4.25
N ASN A 381 -6.76 6.52 5.13
CA ASN A 381 -7.96 7.32 5.15
C ASN A 381 -8.01 8.18 3.88
N GLY A 382 -8.70 7.64 2.88
CA GLY A 382 -8.66 8.09 1.50
C GLY A 382 -9.63 9.23 1.25
N ARG A 383 -9.13 10.47 1.23
CA ARG A 383 -9.82 11.54 0.49
C ARG A 383 -8.86 12.40 -0.32
N THR A 384 -9.26 12.62 -1.57
CA THR A 384 -8.65 13.57 -2.50
C THR A 384 -8.96 14.99 -2.03
N GLY A 385 -7.98 15.70 -1.45
CA GLY A 385 -8.06 17.14 -1.20
C GLY A 385 -8.58 17.63 0.16
N SER A 386 -8.88 16.76 1.13
CA SER A 386 -9.15 17.14 2.53
C SER A 386 -8.80 16.02 3.51
N PHE A 387 -8.72 16.33 4.80
CA PHE A 387 -8.46 15.34 5.86
C PHE A 387 -9.73 14.59 6.25
N GLY A 388 -9.54 13.35 6.72
CA GLY A 388 -10.32 12.22 6.26
C GLY A 388 -11.59 11.89 7.04
N ASP A 389 -12.10 10.71 6.74
CA ASP A 389 -13.28 10.09 7.32
C ASP A 389 -13.01 9.57 8.73
N GLY A 390 -14.03 9.47 9.58
CA GLY A 390 -13.91 8.88 10.90
C GLY A 390 -14.35 7.42 10.87
N PHE A 391 -13.46 6.48 11.15
CA PHE A 391 -13.77 5.04 11.13
C PHE A 391 -13.25 4.32 12.37
N ALA A 392 -13.84 3.15 12.64
CA ALA A 392 -13.57 2.35 13.83
C ALA A 392 -13.26 0.88 13.50
N PHE A 393 -12.47 0.26 14.38
CA PHE A 393 -12.21 -1.18 14.45
C PHE A 393 -12.57 -1.66 15.86
N ASP A 394 -13.47 -2.63 15.93
CA ASP A 394 -14.01 -3.27 17.14
C ASP A 394 -13.30 -4.60 17.46
N HIS A 395 -12.70 -5.22 16.44
CA HIS A 395 -12.18 -6.58 16.52
C HIS A 395 -11.05 -6.69 15.49
N LEU A 396 -9.84 -6.89 15.98
CA LEU A 396 -8.65 -7.15 15.17
C LEU A 396 -8.14 -8.55 15.53
N SER A 397 -8.04 -9.43 14.55
CA SER A 397 -7.49 -10.76 14.76
C SER A 397 -6.27 -11.00 13.90
N PHE A 398 -5.30 -11.76 14.40
CA PHE A 398 -4.17 -12.21 13.60
C PHE A 398 -3.74 -13.62 13.97
N LEU A 399 -3.33 -14.37 12.95
CA LEU A 399 -2.91 -15.76 13.11
C LEU A 399 -1.51 -15.79 13.70
N ARG A 400 -1.46 -15.89 15.03
CA ARG A 400 -0.21 -16.05 15.77
C ARG A 400 0.55 -17.25 15.22
N CYS A 401 1.86 -17.08 15.09
CA CYS A 401 2.74 -18.18 14.78
C CYS A 401 2.63 -19.24 15.88
N ILE A 402 2.07 -20.41 15.54
CA ILE A 402 1.95 -21.54 16.48
C ILE A 402 3.32 -22.11 16.90
N ALA A 403 4.39 -21.73 16.18
CA ALA A 403 5.76 -22.16 16.47
C ALA A 403 6.59 -21.17 17.29
N ASP A 404 6.05 -20.00 17.64
CA ASP A 404 6.67 -19.00 18.55
C ASP A 404 6.02 -19.19 19.92
N LEU A 405 6.70 -19.91 20.80
CA LEU A 405 6.22 -20.33 22.11
C LEU A 405 7.14 -19.93 23.26
N ASP A 406 8.41 -19.57 23.03
CA ASP A 406 9.35 -19.26 24.09
C ASP A 406 10.47 -18.29 23.67
N ASP A 407 10.75 -17.31 24.53
CA ASP A 407 11.73 -16.24 24.38
C ASP A 407 13.15 -16.63 24.83
N GLY A 408 13.40 -17.93 24.99
CA GLY A 408 14.61 -18.49 25.57
C GLY A 408 14.61 -18.53 27.11
N SER A 409 13.53 -18.14 27.78
CA SER A 409 13.40 -18.27 29.23
C SER A 409 13.00 -19.67 29.71
N GLY A 410 12.42 -20.49 28.82
CA GLY A 410 11.80 -21.77 29.15
C GLY A 410 10.50 -21.64 29.95
N THR A 411 9.83 -20.50 29.87
CA THR A 411 8.58 -20.22 30.62
C THR A 411 7.33 -20.20 29.74
N GLY A 412 7.46 -20.33 28.42
CA GLY A 412 6.35 -20.28 27.48
C GLY A 412 5.96 -18.86 27.07
N ALA A 413 6.86 -17.91 27.24
CA ALA A 413 6.65 -16.52 26.86
C ALA A 413 7.20 -16.29 25.46
N CYS A 414 6.35 -16.03 24.47
CA CYS A 414 6.75 -15.79 23.09
C CYS A 414 7.53 -14.46 22.90
N ASP A 415 8.48 -14.39 21.98
CA ASP A 415 9.25 -13.17 21.65
C ASP A 415 9.13 -12.71 20.19
N GLY A 416 8.39 -13.44 19.36
CA GLY A 416 8.29 -13.18 17.94
C GLY A 416 9.45 -13.73 17.10
N GLY A 417 10.33 -14.52 17.69
CA GLY A 417 11.21 -15.42 16.97
C GLY A 417 10.56 -16.79 16.81
N VAL A 418 10.92 -17.50 15.75
CA VAL A 418 10.83 -18.97 15.72
C VAL A 418 12.25 -19.48 15.72
N THR A 419 12.69 -19.91 16.88
CA THR A 419 14.07 -20.26 17.20
C THR A 419 14.13 -21.63 17.85
N ILE A 420 15.34 -22.16 18.04
CA ILE A 420 15.47 -23.46 18.69
C ILE A 420 14.86 -23.49 20.10
N ASP A 421 14.76 -22.35 20.77
CA ASP A 421 14.21 -22.26 22.12
C ASP A 421 12.70 -22.57 22.13
N ASP A 422 11.96 -22.13 21.10
CA ASP A 422 10.55 -22.48 20.90
C ASP A 422 10.35 -23.98 20.72
N LEU A 423 11.18 -24.60 19.85
CA LEU A 423 11.12 -26.04 19.61
C LEU A 423 11.42 -26.82 20.90
N LEU A 424 12.42 -26.38 21.66
CA LEU A 424 12.79 -27.04 22.91
C LEU A 424 11.68 -26.90 23.96
N TYR A 425 11.06 -25.73 24.07
CA TYR A 425 9.90 -25.53 24.93
C TYR A 425 8.72 -26.40 24.50
N TYR A 426 8.37 -26.40 23.20
CA TYR A 426 7.29 -27.20 22.65
C TYR A 426 7.48 -28.69 22.93
N LEU A 427 8.68 -29.23 22.67
CA LEU A 427 8.98 -30.63 22.96
C LEU A 427 8.80 -30.95 24.45
N GLY A 428 9.12 -30.01 25.35
CA GLY A 428 8.86 -30.15 26.78
C GLY A 428 7.38 -30.27 27.13
N VAL A 429 6.54 -29.37 26.60
CA VAL A 429 5.08 -29.41 26.84
C VAL A 429 4.40 -30.59 26.13
N PHE A 430 4.91 -30.98 24.96
CA PHE A 430 4.49 -32.15 24.20
C PHE A 430 4.76 -33.46 24.95
N GLU A 431 5.99 -33.65 25.44
CA GLU A 431 6.35 -34.83 26.23
C GLU A 431 5.57 -34.93 27.55
N ALA A 432 5.18 -33.78 28.12
CA ALA A 432 4.32 -33.71 29.29
C ALA A 432 2.85 -34.04 28.99
N GLY A 433 2.44 -34.10 27.71
CA GLY A 433 1.06 -34.23 27.30
C GLY A 433 0.20 -33.04 27.74
N ALA A 434 0.80 -31.84 27.81
CA ALA A 434 0.09 -30.63 28.21
C ALA A 434 -0.85 -30.16 27.08
N LEU A 435 -2.04 -29.69 27.44
CA LEU A 435 -3.02 -29.18 26.48
C LEU A 435 -2.49 -28.02 25.61
N GLU A 436 -1.42 -27.35 26.03
CA GLU A 436 -0.73 -26.32 25.25
C GLU A 436 -0.03 -26.88 24.00
N ALA A 437 0.23 -28.19 23.97
CA ALA A 437 0.80 -28.90 22.84
C ALA A 437 -0.24 -29.55 21.92
N ASP A 438 -1.55 -29.42 22.22
CA ASP A 438 -2.65 -29.85 21.35
C ASP A 438 -2.94 -28.72 20.35
N VAL A 439 -2.32 -28.82 19.18
CA VAL A 439 -2.31 -27.79 18.14
C VAL A 439 -2.93 -28.28 16.82
N ASP A 440 -3.20 -29.57 16.64
CA ASP A 440 -3.84 -30.13 15.44
C ASP A 440 -4.54 -31.48 15.67
N ASP A 441 -5.70 -31.66 15.04
CA ASP A 441 -6.57 -32.85 15.11
C ASP A 441 -6.22 -33.93 14.07
N GLY A 442 -5.03 -33.85 13.46
CA GLY A 442 -4.61 -34.70 12.34
C GLY A 442 -5.15 -34.26 10.98
N SER A 443 -5.86 -33.13 10.90
CA SER A 443 -6.27 -32.55 9.62
C SER A 443 -5.21 -31.66 8.97
N SER A 444 -4.13 -31.31 9.71
CA SER A 444 -3.14 -30.30 9.33
C SER A 444 -3.72 -28.90 9.13
N SER A 445 -4.81 -28.58 9.83
CA SER A 445 -5.47 -27.27 9.77
C SER A 445 -5.14 -26.38 10.97
N GLY A 446 -4.46 -26.90 11.99
CA GLY A 446 -4.21 -26.20 13.24
C GLY A 446 -5.41 -26.15 14.17
N THR A 447 -6.29 -27.16 14.08
CA THR A 447 -7.51 -27.29 14.91
C THR A 447 -7.25 -28.28 16.03
N PRO A 448 -7.25 -27.89 17.32
CA PRO A 448 -7.05 -28.83 18.45
C PRO A 448 -8.22 -29.83 18.62
N ASP A 449 -7.95 -31.07 19.06
CA ASP A 449 -8.98 -32.11 19.30
C ASP A 449 -9.14 -32.55 20.77
N GLY A 450 -8.39 -31.93 21.68
CA GLY A 450 -8.32 -32.27 23.09
C GLY A 450 -7.27 -33.34 23.41
N GLY A 451 -6.53 -33.86 22.42
CA GLY A 451 -5.47 -34.84 22.57
C GLY A 451 -4.12 -34.31 22.11
N VAL A 452 -3.07 -34.63 22.88
CA VAL A 452 -1.68 -34.40 22.44
C VAL A 452 -1.16 -35.69 21.81
N THR A 453 -0.98 -35.67 20.50
CA THR A 453 -0.67 -36.82 19.66
C THR A 453 0.48 -36.52 18.70
N ILE A 454 0.93 -37.52 17.93
CA ILE A 454 2.00 -37.28 16.95
C ILE A 454 1.60 -36.25 15.88
N ASP A 455 0.31 -36.09 15.61
CA ASP A 455 -0.19 -35.17 14.60
C ASP A 455 0.08 -33.70 14.99
N ASP A 456 -0.03 -33.37 16.27
CA ASP A 456 0.35 -32.08 16.83
C ASP A 456 1.83 -31.77 16.63
N LEU A 457 2.71 -32.73 16.95
CA LEU A 457 4.15 -32.56 16.76
C LEU A 457 4.50 -32.39 15.28
N LEU A 458 3.87 -33.14 14.38
CA LEU A 458 4.10 -33.00 12.94
C LEU A 458 3.61 -31.65 12.42
N TYR A 459 2.44 -31.20 12.88
CA TYR A 459 1.93 -29.88 12.54
C TYR A 459 2.86 -28.78 13.07
N TYR A 460 3.24 -28.82 14.35
CA TYR A 460 4.18 -27.87 14.96
C TYR A 460 5.51 -27.83 14.21
N LEU A 461 6.13 -28.99 13.94
CA LEU A 461 7.43 -29.04 13.24
C LEU A 461 7.33 -28.46 11.83
N LEU A 462 6.24 -28.70 11.11
CA LEU A 462 6.00 -28.07 9.83
C LEU A 462 5.93 -26.55 9.96
N ARG A 463 5.25 -26.03 10.98
CA ARG A 463 5.15 -24.59 11.23
C ARG A 463 6.49 -24.00 11.67
N PHE A 464 7.21 -24.71 12.52
CA PHE A 464 8.55 -24.38 12.99
C PHE A 464 9.56 -24.26 11.84
N GLU A 465 9.64 -25.26 10.97
CA GLU A 465 10.54 -25.23 9.81
C GLU A 465 10.19 -24.10 8.83
N ASN A 466 8.91 -23.75 8.74
CA ASN A 466 8.46 -22.61 7.95
C ASN A 466 8.73 -21.26 8.62
N GLY A 467 9.26 -21.24 9.85
CA GLY A 467 9.44 -20.05 10.69
C GLY A 467 8.12 -19.38 11.08
N CYS A 468 7.03 -20.13 10.94
CA CYS A 468 5.66 -19.68 10.69
C CYS A 468 5.51 -18.64 9.60
#